data_AF-A0A4R0ZJS2-F1
#
_entry.id   AF-A0A4R0ZJS2-F1
#
_cell.length_a   1.000
_cell.length_b   1.000
_cell.length_c   1.000
_cell.angle_alpha   90.00
_cell.angle_beta   90.00
_cell.angle_gamma   90.00
#
_symmetry.space_group_name_H-M   'P 1'
#
loop_
_entity.id
_entity.type
_entity.pdbx_description
1 polymer ?
#
loop_
_entity_poly.entity_id
_entity_poly.type
_entity_poly.pdbx_seq_one_letter_code
_entity_poly.pdbx_strand_id
1 'polypeptide(L)'
;LFFGADWSEWIYQGLAVLVVGCPCALVISTPVAIVTAIGNAAKNGVLIKGGIHLEEMGGIKALAFDKTGTLTKGSPAVTDFIPSPGTDSKQLLSAVAALENGSRHPLASAIMKKAEQEGLDYQNIEVEDFASITGKGIKGKIGG
;
A
#
# COMPACT_ATOMS: atom_id res chain seq x y z
N LEU A 1 -2.06 33.15 -63.60
CA LEU A 1 -2.71 34.48 -63.55
C LEU A 1 -4.25 34.33 -63.53
N PHE A 2 -4.82 33.42 -62.72
CA PHE A 2 -6.29 33.24 -62.66
C PHE A 2 -6.99 34.36 -61.86
N PHE A 3 -6.21 35.12 -61.05
CA PHE A 3 -6.66 36.26 -60.25
C PHE A 3 -5.81 37.54 -60.43
N GLY A 4 -4.89 37.57 -61.40
CA GLY A 4 -4.08 38.77 -61.69
C GLY A 4 -3.09 39.24 -60.61
N ALA A 5 -2.97 38.54 -59.48
CA ALA A 5 -2.15 38.97 -58.34
C ALA A 5 -0.67 38.53 -58.43
N ASP A 6 0.19 39.24 -57.69
CA ASP A 6 1.63 39.00 -57.65
C ASP A 6 1.98 37.72 -56.85
N TRP A 7 2.85 36.87 -57.40
CA TRP A 7 3.24 35.61 -56.77
C TRP A 7 4.04 35.81 -55.47
N SER A 8 4.86 36.86 -55.41
CA SER A 8 5.66 37.16 -54.22
C SER A 8 4.77 37.51 -53.03
N GLU A 9 3.66 38.20 -53.29
CA GLU A 9 2.67 38.58 -52.28
C GLU A 9 1.99 37.35 -51.67
N TRP A 10 1.54 36.39 -52.49
CA TRP A 10 0.89 35.18 -51.98
C TRP A 10 1.85 34.24 -51.28
N ILE A 11 3.11 34.16 -51.73
CA ILE A 11 4.15 33.39 -51.02
C ILE A 11 4.42 34.03 -49.65
N TYR A 12 4.54 35.36 -49.59
CA TYR A 12 4.77 36.09 -48.34
C TYR A 12 3.60 35.90 -47.37
N GLN A 13 2.36 36.09 -47.83
CA GLN A 13 1.16 35.91 -47.00
C GLN A 13 1.01 34.46 -46.51
N GLY A 14 1.32 33.48 -47.36
CA GLY A 14 1.32 32.06 -46.98
C GLY A 14 2.31 31.76 -45.86
N LEU A 15 3.54 32.29 -45.94
CA LEU A 15 4.53 32.15 -44.87
C LEU A 15 4.10 32.85 -43.58
N ALA A 16 3.49 34.05 -43.68
CA ALA A 16 2.99 34.77 -42.52
C ALA A 16 1.90 33.97 -41.76
N VAL A 17 0.98 33.33 -42.49
CA VAL A 17 -0.05 32.46 -41.89
C VAL A 17 0.59 31.25 -41.18
N LEU A 18 1.60 30.62 -41.76
CA LEU A 18 2.31 29.51 -41.12
C LEU A 18 3.01 29.93 -39.83
N VAL A 19 3.65 31.10 -39.82
CA VAL A 19 4.33 31.64 -38.63
C VAL A 19 3.34 31.98 -37.52
N VAL A 20 2.24 32.65 -37.85
CA VAL A 20 1.17 33.00 -36.88
C VAL A 20 0.44 31.75 -36.40
N GLY A 21 0.38 30.70 -37.23
CA GLY A 21 -0.25 29.43 -36.91
C GLY A 21 0.48 28.59 -35.86
N CYS A 22 1.73 28.92 -35.51
CA CYS A 22 2.49 28.21 -34.46
C CYS A 22 1.80 28.36 -33.09
N PRO A 23 1.20 27.29 -32.53
CA PRO A 23 0.37 27.41 -31.34
C PRO A 23 1.21 27.24 -30.08
N CYS A 24 2.05 28.24 -29.75
CA CYS A 24 2.97 28.18 -28.60
C CYS A 24 2.27 27.81 -27.28
N ALA A 25 1.06 28.35 -27.05
CA ALA A 25 0.26 28.05 -25.87
C ALA A 25 -0.20 26.58 -25.80
N LEU A 26 -0.54 25.98 -26.95
CA LEU A 26 -0.94 24.58 -27.02
C LEU A 26 0.23 23.66 -26.67
N VAL A 27 1.43 23.96 -27.19
CA VAL A 27 2.64 23.16 -26.95
C VAL A 27 3.01 23.12 -25.46
N ILE A 28 2.84 24.23 -24.74
CA ILE A 28 3.15 24.29 -23.30
C ILE A 28 2.03 23.78 -22.39
N SER A 29 0.80 23.64 -22.91
CA SER A 29 -0.37 23.32 -22.08
C SER A 29 -0.24 21.97 -21.35
N THR A 30 0.11 20.91 -22.08
CA THR A 30 0.29 19.56 -21.55
C THR A 30 1.41 19.44 -20.51
N PRO A 31 2.67 19.86 -20.77
CA PRO A 31 3.74 19.70 -19.79
C PRO A 31 3.49 20.50 -18.50
N VAL A 32 2.91 21.70 -18.59
CA VAL A 32 2.54 22.50 -17.41
C VAL A 32 1.48 21.80 -16.56
N ALA A 33 0.45 21.24 -17.21
CA ALA A 33 -0.60 20.48 -16.52
C ALA A 33 -0.03 19.23 -15.84
N ILE A 34 0.79 18.45 -16.53
CA ILE A 34 1.41 17.23 -16.00
C ILE A 34 2.29 17.53 -14.79
N VAL A 35 3.22 18.48 -14.90
CA VAL A 35 4.17 18.79 -13.81
C VAL A 35 3.42 19.31 -12.59
N THR A 36 2.41 20.14 -12.80
CA THR A 36 1.58 20.68 -11.71
C THR A 36 0.76 19.58 -11.03
N ALA A 37 0.16 18.68 -11.80
CA ALA A 37 -0.61 17.54 -11.28
C ALA A 37 0.27 16.57 -10.48
N ILE A 38 1.45 16.19 -11.01
CA ILE A 38 2.41 15.33 -10.31
C ILE A 38 2.91 16.01 -9.03
N GLY A 39 3.27 17.30 -9.09
CA GLY A 39 3.72 18.06 -7.94
C GLY A 39 2.65 18.15 -6.84
N ASN A 40 1.37 18.31 -7.22
CA ASN A 40 0.27 18.31 -6.27
C ASN A 40 0.01 16.91 -5.69
N ALA A 41 0.03 15.86 -6.50
CA ALA A 41 -0.11 14.48 -6.04
C ALA A 41 0.98 14.12 -5.00
N ALA A 42 2.24 14.50 -5.26
CA ALA A 42 3.34 14.26 -4.35
C ALA A 42 3.16 14.97 -2.99
N LYS A 43 2.65 16.20 -2.98
CA LYS A 43 2.30 16.93 -1.74
C LYS A 43 1.22 16.21 -0.91
N ASN A 44 0.41 15.36 -1.54
CA ASN A 44 -0.62 14.55 -0.91
C ASN A 44 -0.19 13.09 -0.69
N GLY A 45 1.12 12.79 -0.78
CA GLY A 45 1.66 11.46 -0.52
C GLY A 45 1.48 10.46 -1.67
N VAL A 46 1.08 10.92 -2.86
CA VAL A 46 0.91 10.08 -4.05
C VAL A 46 2.09 10.27 -5.00
N LEU A 47 2.92 9.25 -5.15
CA LEU A 47 4.07 9.26 -6.05
C LEU A 47 3.67 8.74 -7.44
N ILE A 48 3.67 9.62 -8.44
CA ILE A 48 3.42 9.29 -9.84
C ILE A 48 4.75 9.28 -10.60
N LYS A 49 5.10 8.14 -11.22
CA LYS A 49 6.43 7.90 -11.82
C LYS A 49 6.67 8.56 -13.20
N GLY A 50 5.79 9.45 -13.64
CA GLY A 50 5.92 10.16 -14.93
C GLY A 50 4.58 10.60 -15.51
N GLY A 51 4.63 11.46 -16.54
CA GLY A 51 3.44 11.99 -17.20
C GLY A 51 2.58 10.94 -17.89
N ILE A 52 3.21 9.94 -18.53
CA ILE A 52 2.51 8.86 -19.21
C ILE A 52 1.57 8.09 -18.27
N HIS A 53 2.01 7.81 -17.04
CA HIS A 53 1.19 7.11 -16.05
C HIS A 53 0.05 7.97 -15.51
N LEU A 54 0.22 9.29 -15.46
CA LEU A 54 -0.86 10.22 -15.08
C LEU A 54 -1.95 10.24 -16.17
N GLU A 55 -1.56 10.27 -17.44
CA GLU A 55 -2.48 10.24 -18.58
C GLU A 55 -3.24 8.91 -18.65
N GLU A 56 -2.53 7.78 -18.56
CA GLU A 56 -3.12 6.43 -18.52
C GLU A 56 -4.13 6.30 -17.37
N MET A 57 -3.82 6.85 -16.19
CA MET A 57 -4.70 6.83 -15.03
C MET A 57 -6.05 7.50 -15.29
N GLY A 58 -6.08 8.56 -16.11
CA GLY A 58 -7.32 9.26 -16.48
C GLY A 58 -8.28 8.39 -17.31
N GLY A 59 -7.79 7.34 -17.97
CA GLY A 59 -8.59 6.41 -18.78
C GLY A 59 -9.03 5.13 -18.06
N ILE A 60 -8.61 4.91 -16.81
CA ILE A 60 -8.91 3.69 -16.07
C ILE A 60 -10.41 3.59 -15.77
N LYS A 61 -11.02 2.44 -16.04
CA LYS A 61 -12.44 2.15 -15.79
C LYS A 61 -12.69 1.14 -14.68
N ALA A 62 -11.67 0.38 -14.29
CA ALA A 62 -11.76 -0.67 -13.29
C ALA A 62 -10.47 -0.70 -12.46
N LEU A 63 -10.61 -1.00 -11.18
CA LEU A 63 -9.51 -1.15 -10.23
C LEU A 63 -9.55 -2.56 -9.65
N ALA A 64 -8.43 -3.26 -9.72
CA ALA A 64 -8.23 -4.53 -9.03
C ALA A 64 -7.29 -4.28 -7.86
N PHE A 65 -7.76 -4.55 -6.65
CA PHE A 65 -6.96 -4.40 -5.43
C PHE A 65 -6.40 -5.75 -5.00
N ASP A 66 -5.13 -5.77 -4.64
CA ASP A 66 -4.61 -6.84 -3.80
C ASP A 66 -5.18 -6.70 -2.38
N LYS A 67 -5.42 -7.80 -1.68
CA LYS A 67 -5.98 -7.76 -0.33
C LYS A 67 -4.89 -7.59 0.72
N THR A 68 -3.85 -8.42 0.65
CA THR A 68 -2.84 -8.54 1.71
C THR A 68 -1.85 -7.39 1.60
N GLY A 69 -1.75 -6.53 2.62
CA GLY A 69 -0.83 -5.39 2.61
C GLY A 69 -1.33 -4.15 1.85
N THR A 70 -2.41 -4.26 1.08
CA THR A 70 -3.07 -3.12 0.42
C THR A 70 -4.40 -2.78 1.10
N LEU A 71 -5.41 -3.65 1.03
CA LEU A 71 -6.67 -3.45 1.76
C LEU A 71 -6.56 -3.80 3.24
N THR A 72 -5.61 -4.66 3.58
CA THR A 72 -5.36 -5.14 4.95
C THR A 72 -3.94 -4.79 5.37
N LYS A 73 -3.68 -4.76 6.67
CA LYS A 73 -2.36 -4.43 7.23
C LYS A 73 -1.28 -5.48 6.95
N GLY A 74 -1.63 -6.66 6.41
CA GLY A 74 -0.69 -7.74 6.13
C GLY A 74 -0.13 -8.47 7.36
N SER A 75 -0.49 -8.05 8.57
CA SER A 75 -0.12 -8.71 9.83
C SER A 75 -1.35 -9.37 10.48
N PRO A 76 -1.28 -10.64 10.91
CA PRO A 76 -2.35 -11.28 11.66
C PRO A 76 -2.57 -10.59 13.01
N ALA A 77 -3.80 -10.65 13.51
CA ALA A 77 -4.20 -10.17 14.82
C ALA A 77 -5.24 -11.13 15.41
N VAL A 78 -5.19 -11.36 16.73
CA VAL A 78 -6.20 -12.16 17.42
C VAL A 78 -7.50 -11.35 17.47
N THR A 79 -8.54 -11.85 16.82
CA THR A 79 -9.89 -11.25 16.84
C THR A 79 -10.70 -11.80 17.99
N ASP A 80 -10.67 -13.12 18.16
CA ASP A 80 -11.49 -13.86 19.11
C ASP A 80 -10.62 -14.79 19.93
N PHE A 81 -10.85 -14.81 21.24
CA PHE A 81 -10.25 -15.76 22.17
C PHE A 81 -11.37 -16.42 22.96
N ILE A 82 -11.59 -17.72 22.71
CA ILE A 82 -12.76 -18.45 23.23
C ILE A 82 -12.25 -19.56 24.17
N PRO A 83 -12.12 -19.28 25.49
CA PRO A 83 -11.69 -20.27 26.46
C PRO A 83 -12.79 -21.30 26.73
N SER A 84 -12.39 -22.49 27.20
CA SER A 84 -13.35 -23.50 27.66
C SER A 84 -14.10 -23.02 28.92
N PRO A 85 -15.36 -23.43 29.13
CA PRO A 85 -16.12 -23.08 30.33
C PRO A 85 -15.36 -23.45 31.61
N GLY A 86 -15.36 -22.55 32.59
CA GLY A 86 -14.64 -22.75 33.86
C GLY A 86 -13.14 -22.48 33.82
N THR A 87 -12.59 -22.01 32.69
CA THR A 87 -11.19 -21.61 32.57
C THR A 87 -11.04 -20.10 32.74
N ASP A 88 -10.03 -19.67 33.51
CA ASP A 88 -9.64 -18.25 33.53
C ASP A 88 -9.00 -17.87 32.19
N SER A 89 -9.71 -17.05 31.43
CA SER A 89 -9.29 -16.56 30.12
C SER A 89 -7.93 -15.88 30.15
N LYS A 90 -7.64 -15.09 31.20
CA LYS A 90 -6.38 -14.34 31.29
C LYS A 90 -5.23 -15.26 31.59
N GLN A 91 -5.39 -16.16 32.56
CA GLN A 91 -4.37 -17.15 32.90
C GLN A 91 -4.04 -18.05 31.71
N LEU A 92 -5.07 -18.50 30.98
CA LEU A 92 -4.88 -19.30 29.77
C LEU A 92 -4.14 -18.51 28.68
N LEU A 93 -4.56 -17.27 28.41
CA LEU A 93 -3.90 -16.44 27.39
C LEU A 93 -2.44 -16.14 27.77
N SER A 94 -2.13 -15.87 29.04
CA SER A 94 -0.76 -15.71 29.53
C SER A 94 0.08 -16.97 29.29
N ALA A 95 -0.45 -18.15 29.60
CA ALA A 95 0.25 -19.41 29.38
C ALA A 95 0.49 -19.70 27.88
N VAL A 96 -0.52 -19.44 27.04
CA VAL A 96 -0.38 -19.59 25.58
C VAL A 96 0.65 -18.60 25.03
N ALA A 97 0.64 -17.34 25.48
CA ALA A 97 1.62 -16.34 25.09
C ALA A 97 3.04 -16.71 25.53
N ALA A 98 3.21 -17.26 26.73
CA ALA A 98 4.50 -17.77 27.21
C ALA A 98 5.03 -18.90 26.32
N LEU A 99 4.16 -19.84 25.95
CA LEU A 99 4.51 -20.93 25.03
C LEU A 99 4.88 -20.39 23.64
N GLU A 100 4.08 -19.48 23.10
CA GLU A 100 4.30 -18.85 21.77
C GLU A 100 5.52 -17.93 21.74
N ASN A 101 6.02 -17.45 22.88
CA ASN A 101 7.24 -16.65 22.96
C ASN A 101 8.49 -17.39 22.41
N GLY A 102 8.48 -18.73 22.45
CA GLY A 102 9.52 -19.57 21.84
C GLY A 102 9.36 -19.77 20.31
N SER A 103 8.26 -19.31 19.71
CA SER A 103 7.88 -19.54 18.31
C SER A 103 8.25 -18.36 17.42
N ARG A 104 8.72 -18.63 16.19
CA ARG A 104 8.99 -17.61 15.16
C ARG A 104 7.83 -17.44 14.16
N HIS A 105 6.68 -18.06 14.43
CA HIS A 105 5.55 -18.04 13.51
C HIS A 105 4.81 -16.68 13.56
N PRO A 106 4.34 -16.11 12.42
CA PRO A 106 3.61 -14.83 12.44
C PRO A 106 2.36 -14.81 13.35
N LEU A 107 1.72 -15.97 13.57
CA LEU A 107 0.60 -16.10 14.50
C LEU A 107 1.03 -15.99 15.98
N ALA A 108 2.24 -16.44 16.31
CA ALA A 108 2.80 -16.29 17.66
C ALA A 108 2.90 -14.81 18.04
N SER A 109 3.41 -13.99 17.12
CA SER A 109 3.49 -12.55 17.30
C SER A 109 2.12 -11.89 17.48
N ALA A 110 1.07 -12.41 16.84
CA ALA A 110 -0.30 -11.91 17.04
C ALA A 110 -0.82 -12.21 18.46
N ILE A 111 -0.52 -13.40 18.98
CA ILE A 111 -0.91 -13.82 20.35
C ILE A 111 -0.13 -13.02 21.39
N MET A 112 1.19 -12.90 21.25
CA MET A 112 2.02 -12.09 22.14
C MET A 112 1.54 -10.64 22.20
N LYS A 113 1.26 -10.03 21.03
CA LYS A 113 0.73 -8.67 20.96
C LYS A 113 -0.62 -8.53 21.66
N LYS A 114 -1.49 -9.54 21.57
CA LYS A 114 -2.77 -9.58 22.29
C LYS A 114 -2.56 -9.65 23.80
N ALA A 115 -1.62 -10.46 24.28
CA ALA A 115 -1.26 -10.56 25.69
C ALA A 115 -0.68 -9.24 26.23
N GLU A 116 0.20 -8.58 25.47
CA GLU A 116 0.74 -7.25 25.79
C GLU A 116 -0.35 -6.18 25.89
N GLN A 117 -1.31 -6.18 24.95
CA GLN A 117 -2.46 -5.27 24.99
C GLN A 117 -3.36 -5.46 26.20
N GLU A 118 -3.44 -6.69 26.73
CA GLU A 118 -4.21 -7.01 27.93
C GLU A 118 -3.39 -6.85 29.23
N GLY A 119 -2.12 -6.44 29.12
CA GLY A 119 -1.23 -6.25 30.27
C GLY A 119 -0.89 -7.55 30.99
N LEU A 120 -0.84 -8.66 30.25
CA LEU A 120 -0.56 -9.98 30.81
C LEU A 120 0.94 -10.21 30.98
N ASP A 121 1.32 -10.70 32.15
CA ASP A 121 2.71 -11.05 32.46
C ASP A 121 3.01 -12.49 32.00
N TYR A 122 3.26 -12.66 30.70
CA TYR A 122 3.65 -13.95 30.12
C TYR A 122 5.15 -14.21 30.17
N GLN A 123 5.97 -13.18 30.42
CA GLN A 123 7.43 -13.28 30.41
C GLN A 123 7.99 -13.97 31.66
N ASN A 124 7.28 -13.86 32.78
CA ASN A 124 7.64 -14.52 34.04
C ASN A 124 7.16 -15.98 34.14
N ILE A 125 6.49 -16.49 33.10
CA ILE A 125 6.02 -17.87 33.05
C ILE A 125 7.13 -18.74 32.44
N GLU A 126 7.70 -19.65 33.23
CA GLU A 126 8.66 -20.62 32.74
C GLU A 126 7.96 -21.72 31.91
N VAL A 127 8.55 -22.00 30.74
CA VAL A 127 8.10 -23.06 29.83
C VAL A 127 9.20 -24.12 29.77
N GLU A 128 8.89 -25.32 30.23
CA GLU A 128 9.77 -26.48 30.18
C GLU A 128 9.49 -27.32 28.92
N ASP A 129 10.49 -28.12 28.50
CA ASP A 129 10.37 -29.07 27.38
C ASP A 129 9.82 -28.46 26.06
N PHE A 130 10.14 -27.18 25.78
CA PHE A 130 9.68 -26.52 24.57
C PHE A 130 10.15 -27.26 23.31
N ALA A 131 9.21 -27.59 22.43
CA ALA A 131 9.51 -28.17 21.14
C ALA A 131 8.54 -27.68 20.05
N SER A 132 9.12 -27.31 18.90
CA SER A 132 8.35 -27.09 17.68
C SER A 132 8.18 -28.39 16.92
N ILE A 133 6.95 -28.78 16.66
CA ILE A 133 6.60 -29.98 15.89
C ILE A 133 6.12 -29.53 14.52
N THR A 134 6.96 -29.76 13.51
CA THR A 134 6.66 -29.41 12.12
C THR A 134 5.31 -29.95 11.67
N GLY A 135 4.47 -29.08 11.12
CA GLY A 135 3.13 -29.42 10.64
C GLY A 135 2.08 -29.64 11.73
N LYS A 136 2.42 -29.48 13.02
CA LYS A 136 1.47 -29.65 14.15
C LYS A 136 1.40 -28.46 15.10
N GLY A 137 2.49 -27.71 15.29
CA GLY A 137 2.53 -26.54 16.17
C GLY A 137 3.67 -26.59 17.17
N ILE A 138 3.44 -26.10 18.38
CA ILE A 138 4.42 -26.06 19.47
C ILE A 138 3.87 -26.81 20.69
N LYS A 139 4.77 -27.33 21.53
CA LYS A 139 4.46 -27.95 22.81
C LYS A 139 5.45 -27.50 23.87
N GLY A 140 5.02 -27.53 25.12
CA GLY A 140 5.83 -27.28 26.31
C GLY A 140 4.99 -27.55 27.56
N LYS A 141 5.63 -27.54 28.73
CA LYS A 141 4.97 -27.65 30.03
C LYS A 141 5.08 -26.33 30.77
N ILE A 142 4.01 -25.95 31.46
CA ILE A 142 3.92 -24.74 32.26
C ILE A 142 3.31 -25.14 33.60
N GLY A 143 4.00 -24.89 34.70
CA GLY A 143 3.48 -25.18 36.05
C GLY A 143 3.56 -26.64 36.51
N GLY A 144 4.33 -27.50 35.83
CA GLY A 144 4.58 -28.90 36.20
C GLY A 144 3.59 -29.89 35.59
#